data_AF-A0A4S0RSE4-F1
#
_entry.id   AF-A0A4S0RSE4-F1
#
_cell.length_a   1.000
_cell.length_b   1.000
_cell.length_c   1.000
_cell.angle_alpha   90.00
_cell.angle_beta   90.00
_cell.angle_gamma   90.00
#
_symmetry.space_group_name_H-M   'P 1'
#
loop_
_entity.id
_entity.type
_entity.pdbx_description
1 polymer ?
#
loop_
_entity_poly.entity_id
_entity_poly.type
_entity_poly.pdbx_seq_one_letter_code
_entity_poly.pdbx_strand_id
1 'polypeptide(L)'
;LEDVRAFQVHLVSTGISWPALNQTVCALRFFYGVTLGHAEIPERIVYARSPRTLPVVLSADEVVHFLEAVPSLKTRTALTTAYAAGLRASETVGLKVGDIDSGRGVILVRHGKGGKDRTVMLSAQLLRILRVYWRLAKPQGWLFPGRDPNRPIDVQVLYSACRSARAAAGIDKRVTVHTLRHSFAT
;
A
#
# COMPACT_ATOMS: atom_id res chain seq x y z
N LEU A 1 31.73 12.66 14.61
CA LEU A 1 30.85 13.58 13.83
C LEU A 1 31.31 13.71 12.38
N GLU A 2 32.62 13.88 12.15
CA GLU A 2 33.20 13.83 10.81
C GLU A 2 32.92 12.49 10.11
N ASP A 3 33.07 11.36 10.81
CA ASP A 3 32.76 10.04 10.24
C ASP A 3 31.30 9.89 9.81
N VAL A 4 30.37 10.49 10.56
CA VAL A 4 28.94 10.48 10.21
C VAL A 4 28.69 11.28 8.93
N ARG A 5 29.34 12.44 8.79
CA ARG A 5 29.25 13.24 7.56
C ARG A 5 29.91 12.54 6.38
N ALA A 6 31.11 11.98 6.59
CA ALA A 6 31.82 11.21 5.57
C ALA A 6 30.99 9.99 5.11
N PHE A 7 30.35 9.30 6.05
CA PHE A 7 29.45 8.19 5.75
C PHE A 7 28.20 8.66 4.98
N GLN A 8 27.57 9.78 5.37
CA GLN A 8 26.45 10.35 4.61
C GLN A 8 26.85 10.74 3.19
N VAL A 9 28.01 11.38 3.01
CA VAL A 9 28.55 11.73 1.69
C VAL A 9 28.83 10.47 0.87
N HIS A 10 29.41 9.44 1.49
CA HIS A 10 29.63 8.16 0.84
C HIS A 10 28.31 7.53 0.37
N LEU A 11 27.30 7.48 1.22
CA LEU A 11 25.97 6.95 0.85
C LEU A 11 25.36 7.72 -0.33
N VAL A 12 25.45 9.05 -0.34
CA VAL A 12 25.00 9.87 -1.48
C VAL A 12 25.79 9.53 -2.74
N SER A 13 27.12 9.37 -2.65
CA SER A 13 27.97 9.01 -3.79
C SER A 13 27.64 7.63 -4.37
N THR A 14 27.14 6.70 -3.56
CA THR A 14 26.67 5.38 -4.01
C THR A 14 25.28 5.39 -4.66
N GLY A 15 24.64 6.56 -4.77
CA GLY A 15 23.32 6.68 -5.41
C GLY A 15 22.15 6.22 -4.54
N ILE A 16 22.30 6.22 -3.20
CA ILE A 16 21.20 5.88 -2.30
C ILE A 16 20.00 6.81 -2.51
N SER A 17 18.78 6.27 -2.39
CA SER A 17 17.57 7.10 -2.44
C SER A 17 17.43 7.99 -1.19
N TRP A 18 16.85 9.19 -1.34
CA TRP A 18 16.61 10.11 -0.22
C TRP A 18 15.85 9.49 0.97
N PRO A 19 14.78 8.67 0.77
CA PRO A 19 14.11 8.01 1.87
C PRO A 19 15.02 7.02 2.61
N ALA A 20 15.84 6.27 1.88
CA ALA A 20 16.79 5.33 2.48
C ALA A 20 17.89 6.08 3.26
N LEU A 21 18.40 7.20 2.74
CA LEU A 21 19.32 8.06 3.48
C LEU A 21 18.72 8.59 4.78
N ASN A 22 17.47 9.07 4.74
CA ASN A 22 16.78 9.56 5.94
C ASN A 22 16.49 8.44 6.95
N GLN A 23 16.22 7.22 6.50
CA GLN A 23 16.11 6.05 7.37
C GLN A 23 17.45 5.75 8.06
N THR A 24 18.56 5.82 7.32
CA THR A 24 19.90 5.68 7.89
C THR A 24 20.21 6.78 8.90
N VAL A 25 19.82 8.02 8.63
CA VAL A 25 19.94 9.13 9.60
C VAL A 25 19.15 8.86 10.87
N CYS A 26 17.92 8.36 10.78
CA CYS A 26 17.15 7.94 11.96
C CYS A 26 17.90 6.87 12.76
N ALA A 27 18.47 5.86 12.10
CA ALA A 27 19.24 4.81 12.74
C ALA A 27 20.49 5.35 13.45
N LEU A 28 21.24 6.24 12.81
CA LEU A 28 22.43 6.86 13.40
C LEU A 28 22.07 7.72 14.62
N ARG A 29 21.00 8.53 14.53
CA ARG A 29 20.51 9.33 15.66
C ARG A 29 20.09 8.43 16.83
N PHE A 30 19.41 7.32 16.57
CA PHE A 30 19.07 6.34 17.59
C PHE A 30 20.31 5.69 18.21
N PHE A 31 21.24 5.23 17.37
CA PHE A 31 22.47 4.58 17.83
C PHE A 31 23.28 5.49 18.76
N TYR A 32 23.55 6.73 18.35
CA TYR A 32 24.30 7.67 19.18
C TYR A 32 23.53 8.12 20.43
N GLY A 33 22.24 8.46 20.30
CA GLY A 33 21.46 9.00 21.42
C GLY A 33 21.01 7.96 22.44
N VAL A 34 20.60 6.77 21.99
CA VAL A 34 19.99 5.73 22.85
C VAL A 34 21.00 4.64 23.17
N THR A 35 21.69 4.09 22.17
CA THR A 35 22.61 2.95 22.38
C THR A 35 23.91 3.40 23.04
N LEU A 36 24.48 4.52 22.60
CA LEU A 36 25.74 5.04 23.14
C LEU A 36 25.56 6.13 24.20
N GLY A 37 24.33 6.61 24.43
CA GLY A 37 24.03 7.59 25.48
C GLY A 37 24.53 9.01 25.22
N HIS A 38 24.91 9.34 23.98
CA HIS A 38 25.36 10.68 23.59
C HIS A 38 24.17 11.54 23.10
N ALA A 39 23.48 12.19 24.03
CA ALA A 39 22.25 12.95 23.75
C ALA A 39 22.47 14.15 22.79
N GLU A 40 23.67 14.71 22.76
CA GLU A 40 24.04 15.88 21.96
C GLU A 40 24.38 15.57 20.49
N ILE A 41 24.76 14.33 20.18
CA ILE A 41 25.17 13.93 18.83
C ILE A 41 23.98 13.90 17.86
N PRO A 42 22.80 13.33 18.20
CA PRO A 42 21.65 13.29 17.32
C PRO A 42 21.30 14.66 16.73
N GLU A 43 21.30 15.72 17.53
CA GLU A 43 20.96 17.08 17.07
C GLU A 43 21.87 17.59 15.95
N ARG A 44 23.12 17.11 15.92
CA ARG A 44 24.12 17.48 14.92
C ARG A 44 24.06 16.63 13.64
N ILE A 45 23.29 15.53 13.65
CA ILE A 45 23.04 14.69 12.47
C ILE A 45 21.79 15.21 11.76
N VAL A 46 22.00 15.93 10.67
CA VAL A 46 20.94 16.60 9.91
C VAL A 46 20.28 15.62 8.94
N TYR A 47 18.96 15.73 8.81
CA TYR A 47 18.19 15.04 7.79
C TYR A 47 18.46 15.61 6.40
N ALA A 48 18.48 14.73 5.41
CA ALA A 48 18.54 15.17 4.03
C ALA A 48 17.18 15.72 3.58
N ARG A 49 17.19 16.94 3.03
CA ARG A 49 15.99 17.53 2.41
C ARG A 49 15.68 16.77 1.13
N SER A 50 14.57 16.04 1.12
CA SER A 50 14.09 15.39 -0.08
C SER A 50 13.17 16.35 -0.86
N PRO A 51 13.37 16.52 -2.18
CA PRO A 51 12.41 17.22 -3.03
C PRO A 51 11.03 16.58 -2.90
N ARG A 52 10.00 17.37 -2.57
CA ARG A 52 8.62 16.89 -2.56
C ARG A 52 8.14 16.78 -4.00
N THR A 53 7.99 15.56 -4.50
CA THR A 53 7.31 15.31 -5.76
C THR A 53 5.81 15.30 -5.54
N LEU A 54 5.04 15.85 -6.49
CA LEU A 54 3.59 15.77 -6.44
C LEU A 54 3.17 14.29 -6.53
N PRO A 55 2.21 13.84 -5.69
CA PRO A 55 1.69 12.49 -5.79
C PRO A 55 1.08 12.30 -7.17
N VAL A 56 1.51 11.24 -7.85
CA VAL A 56 0.92 10.85 -9.13
C VAL A 56 -0.48 10.32 -8.86
N VAL A 57 -1.50 10.97 -9.42
CA VAL A 57 -2.90 10.52 -9.35
C VAL A 57 -3.36 10.04 -10.73
N LEU A 58 -4.24 9.05 -10.72
CA LEU A 58 -4.91 8.56 -11.92
C LEU A 58 -6.27 9.25 -12.07
N SER A 59 -6.66 9.58 -13.30
CA SER A 59 -8.03 9.97 -13.61
C SER A 59 -8.98 8.77 -13.46
N ALA A 60 -10.29 9.02 -13.40
CA ALA A 60 -11.29 7.96 -13.33
C ALA A 60 -11.17 6.98 -14.51
N ASP A 61 -10.97 7.49 -15.73
CA ASP A 61 -10.82 6.67 -16.94
C ASP A 61 -9.53 5.84 -16.91
N GLU A 62 -8.43 6.41 -16.44
CA GLU A 62 -7.16 5.68 -16.26
C GLU A 62 -7.33 4.54 -15.24
N VAL A 63 -8.09 4.75 -14.16
CA VAL A 63 -8.37 3.71 -13.17
C VAL A 63 -9.22 2.58 -13.77
N VAL A 64 -10.26 2.91 -14.53
CA VAL A 64 -11.11 1.90 -15.19
C VAL A 64 -10.26 1.06 -16.16
N HIS A 65 -9.53 1.73 -17.06
CA HIS A 65 -8.67 1.06 -18.02
C HIS A 65 -7.61 0.18 -17.36
N PHE A 66 -6.98 0.68 -16.28
CA PHE A 66 -6.04 -0.09 -15.48
C PHE A 66 -6.66 -1.34 -14.83
N LEU A 67 -7.85 -1.22 -14.23
CA LEU A 67 -8.51 -2.35 -13.56
C LEU A 67 -8.98 -3.40 -14.57
N GLU A 68 -9.44 -2.99 -15.75
CA GLU A 68 -9.82 -3.90 -16.83
C GLU A 68 -8.63 -4.74 -17.33
N ALA A 69 -7.44 -4.13 -17.41
CA ALA A 69 -6.20 -4.78 -17.80
C ALA A 69 -5.69 -5.85 -16.80
N VAL A 70 -6.25 -5.95 -15.58
CA VAL A 70 -5.87 -6.98 -14.60
C VAL A 70 -6.51 -8.33 -15.00
N PRO A 71 -5.75 -9.37 -15.38
CA PRO A 71 -6.33 -10.58 -15.97
C PRO A 71 -7.08 -11.47 -14.96
N SER A 72 -6.57 -11.61 -13.74
CA SER A 72 -7.20 -12.46 -12.73
C SER A 72 -8.37 -11.74 -12.08
N LEU A 73 -9.56 -12.36 -12.12
CA LEU A 73 -10.77 -11.86 -11.46
C LEU A 73 -10.52 -11.54 -9.98
N LYS A 74 -9.82 -12.44 -9.26
CA LYS A 74 -9.52 -12.26 -7.83
C LYS A 74 -8.68 -11.02 -7.57
N THR A 75 -7.57 -10.84 -8.28
CA THR A 75 -6.70 -9.67 -8.08
C THR A 75 -7.35 -8.39 -8.58
N ARG A 76 -8.14 -8.47 -9.67
CA ARG A 76 -8.93 -7.34 -10.17
C ARG A 76 -9.90 -6.86 -9.09
N THR A 77 -10.72 -7.75 -8.55
CA THR A 77 -11.65 -7.43 -7.47
C THR A 77 -10.94 -6.92 -6.22
N ALA A 78 -9.80 -7.48 -5.85
CA ALA A 78 -9.01 -6.99 -4.72
C ALA A 78 -8.51 -5.55 -4.94
N LEU A 79 -7.97 -5.24 -6.11
CA LEU A 79 -7.52 -3.88 -6.47
C LEU A 79 -8.69 -2.89 -6.56
N THR A 80 -9.81 -3.31 -7.14
CA THR A 80 -11.05 -2.51 -7.15
C THR A 80 -11.53 -2.22 -5.73
N THR A 81 -11.46 -3.19 -4.82
CA THR A 81 -11.82 -3.01 -3.41
C THR A 81 -10.87 -2.05 -2.71
N ALA A 82 -9.56 -2.17 -2.98
CA ALA A 82 -8.55 -1.26 -2.42
C ALA A 82 -8.78 0.19 -2.87
N TYR A 83 -9.11 0.40 -4.14
CA TYR A 83 -9.45 1.70 -4.70
C TYR A 83 -10.77 2.23 -4.10
N ALA A 84 -11.88 1.51 -4.29
CA ALA A 84 -13.21 1.99 -3.95
C ALA A 84 -13.49 2.16 -2.45
N ALA A 85 -12.74 1.47 -1.59
CA ALA A 85 -12.85 1.59 -0.12
C ALA A 85 -11.61 2.23 0.52
N GLY A 86 -10.67 2.74 -0.29
CA GLY A 86 -9.47 3.43 0.20
C GLY A 86 -8.59 2.58 1.13
N LEU A 87 -8.52 1.26 0.90
CA LEU A 87 -7.80 0.32 1.77
C LEU A 87 -6.31 0.27 1.43
N ARG A 88 -5.47 -0.02 2.44
CA ARG A 88 -4.08 -0.39 2.22
C ARG A 88 -3.99 -1.80 1.64
N ALA A 89 -2.92 -2.10 0.91
CA ALA A 89 -2.72 -3.43 0.34
C ALA A 89 -2.82 -4.56 1.39
N SER A 90 -2.22 -4.36 2.57
CA SER A 90 -2.30 -5.32 3.69
C SER A 90 -3.72 -5.46 4.27
N GLU A 91 -4.48 -4.36 4.32
CA GLU A 91 -5.87 -4.36 4.79
C GLU A 91 -6.75 -5.10 3.77
N THR A 92 -6.54 -4.87 2.46
CA THR A 92 -7.28 -5.54 1.38
C THR A 92 -7.09 -7.05 1.38
N VAL A 93 -5.84 -7.53 1.46
CA VAL A 93 -5.59 -9.00 1.48
C VAL A 93 -6.09 -9.65 2.76
N GLY A 94 -6.12 -8.89 3.86
CA GLY A 94 -6.60 -9.33 5.16
C GLY A 94 -8.12 -9.30 5.32
N LEU A 95 -8.89 -8.95 4.30
CA LEU A 95 -10.36 -8.97 4.40
C LEU A 95 -10.89 -10.41 4.46
N LYS A 96 -11.82 -10.66 5.36
CA LYS A 96 -12.63 -11.88 5.41
C LYS A 96 -14.00 -11.64 4.79
N VAL A 97 -14.66 -12.72 4.37
CA VAL A 97 -16.03 -12.65 3.84
C VAL A 97 -16.98 -12.04 4.87
N GLY A 98 -16.83 -12.42 6.15
CA GLY A 98 -17.63 -11.89 7.25
C GLY A 98 -17.35 -10.43 7.63
N ASP A 99 -16.33 -9.79 7.05
CA ASP A 99 -16.07 -8.37 7.28
C ASP A 99 -16.93 -7.45 6.37
N ILE A 100 -17.64 -8.02 5.40
CA ILE A 100 -18.53 -7.29 4.49
C ILE A 100 -19.94 -7.26 5.07
N ASP A 101 -20.32 -6.11 5.65
CA ASP A 101 -21.69 -5.89 6.12
C ASP A 101 -22.50 -5.18 5.03
N SER A 102 -23.21 -5.97 4.24
CA SER A 102 -24.08 -5.42 3.18
C SER A 102 -25.36 -4.78 3.72
N GLY A 103 -25.76 -5.06 4.96
CA GLY A 103 -26.96 -4.47 5.57
C GLY A 103 -26.71 -3.04 6.01
N ARG A 104 -25.52 -2.77 6.57
CA ARG A 104 -25.08 -1.43 6.98
C ARG A 104 -24.30 -0.68 5.91
N GLY A 105 -23.89 -1.36 4.82
CA GLY A 105 -23.09 -0.75 3.77
C GLY A 105 -21.69 -0.37 4.25
N VAL A 106 -21.05 -1.25 5.02
CA VAL A 106 -19.70 -1.02 5.56
C VAL A 106 -18.80 -2.25 5.40
N ILE A 107 -17.49 -2.00 5.38
CA ILE A 107 -16.45 -3.03 5.49
C ILE A 107 -15.73 -2.84 6.82
N LEU A 108 -15.63 -3.90 7.62
CA LEU A 108 -14.83 -3.92 8.84
C LEU A 108 -13.36 -4.17 8.50
N VAL A 109 -12.50 -3.19 8.75
CA VAL A 109 -11.06 -3.31 8.57
C VAL A 109 -10.43 -3.62 9.91
N ARG A 110 -9.98 -4.87 10.07
CA ARG A 110 -9.28 -5.34 11.27
C ARG A 110 -7.81 -4.94 11.26
N HIS A 111 -7.25 -4.67 12.43
CA HIS A 111 -5.83 -4.34 12.60
C HIS A 111 -5.38 -3.13 11.74
N GLY A 112 -6.16 -2.06 11.76
CA GLY A 112 -5.81 -0.79 11.12
C GLY A 112 -4.56 -0.13 11.75
N LYS A 113 -4.23 1.09 11.30
CA LYS A 113 -3.09 1.86 11.84
C LYS A 113 -3.21 1.94 13.38
N GLY A 114 -2.16 1.51 14.10
CA GLY A 114 -2.14 1.51 15.57
C GLY A 114 -2.91 0.36 16.22
N GLY A 115 -3.25 -0.70 15.46
CA GLY A 115 -3.91 -1.89 15.98
C GLY A 115 -5.41 -1.72 16.25
N LYS A 116 -6.01 -0.61 15.81
CA LYS A 116 -7.44 -0.33 16.00
C LYS A 116 -8.24 -0.73 14.77
N ASP A 117 -9.39 -1.33 15.02
CA ASP A 117 -10.36 -1.65 13.99
C ASP A 117 -11.09 -0.39 13.55
N ARG A 118 -11.45 -0.32 12.26
CA ARG A 118 -12.27 0.77 11.72
C ARG A 118 -13.26 0.24 10.69
N THR A 119 -14.38 0.94 10.53
CA THR A 119 -15.31 0.71 9.43
C THR A 119 -15.02 1.67 8.29
N VAL A 120 -15.06 1.18 7.05
CA VAL A 120 -15.04 2.01 5.84
C VAL A 120 -16.33 1.82 5.05
N MET A 121 -16.71 2.82 4.25
CA MET A 121 -17.92 2.75 3.45
C MET A 121 -17.82 1.68 2.35
N LEU A 122 -18.90 0.91 2.17
CA LEU A 122 -19.09 -0.02 1.07
C LEU A 122 -20.09 0.58 0.09
N SER A 123 -19.61 1.08 -1.05
CA SER A 123 -20.50 1.60 -2.08
C SER A 123 -21.37 0.48 -2.68
N ALA A 124 -22.59 0.83 -3.12
CA ALA A 124 -23.50 -0.12 -3.76
C ALA A 124 -22.87 -0.78 -5.01
N GLN A 125 -22.05 -0.02 -5.76
CA GLN A 125 -21.30 -0.55 -6.89
C GLN A 125 -20.25 -1.58 -6.47
N LEU A 126 -19.46 -1.29 -5.43
CA LEU A 126 -18.47 -2.25 -4.91
C LEU A 126 -19.16 -3.52 -4.40
N LEU A 127 -20.29 -3.39 -3.70
CA LEU A 127 -21.07 -4.54 -3.26
C LEU A 127 -21.56 -5.41 -4.42
N ARG A 128 -22.01 -4.82 -5.54
CA ARG A 128 -22.37 -5.59 -6.75
C ARG A 128 -21.17 -6.37 -7.30
N ILE A 129 -20.00 -5.75 -7.39
CA ILE A 129 -18.77 -6.38 -7.87
C ILE A 129 -18.37 -7.54 -6.94
N LEU A 130 -18.40 -7.32 -5.62
CA LEU A 130 -18.09 -8.35 -4.62
C LEU A 130 -19.07 -9.53 -4.68
N ARG A 131 -20.35 -9.28 -4.92
CA ARG A 131 -21.36 -10.36 -5.10
C ARG A 131 -21.10 -11.19 -6.35
N VAL A 132 -20.76 -10.56 -7.48
CA VAL A 132 -20.39 -11.29 -8.71
C VAL A 132 -19.14 -12.13 -8.45
N TYR A 133 -18.12 -11.54 -7.84
CA TYR A 133 -16.91 -12.27 -7.46
C TYR A 133 -17.22 -13.45 -6.53
N TRP A 134 -18.02 -13.25 -5.49
CA TRP A 134 -18.37 -14.30 -4.53
C TRP A 134 -19.13 -15.46 -5.18
N ARG A 135 -20.03 -15.19 -6.14
CA ARG A 135 -20.75 -16.24 -6.88
C ARG A 135 -19.82 -17.12 -7.72
N LEU A 136 -18.79 -16.51 -8.32
CA LEU A 136 -17.84 -17.20 -9.20
C LEU A 136 -16.73 -17.94 -8.41
N ALA A 137 -16.18 -17.30 -7.39
CA ALA A 137 -15.04 -17.83 -6.63
C ALA A 137 -15.42 -18.57 -5.34
N LYS A 138 -16.62 -18.32 -4.80
CA LYS A 138 -17.18 -18.89 -3.56
C LYS A 138 -16.21 -18.94 -2.37
N PRO A 139 -15.52 -17.83 -2.02
CA PRO A 139 -14.65 -17.79 -0.86
C PRO A 139 -15.45 -18.03 0.44
N GLN A 140 -14.88 -18.77 1.39
CA GLN A 140 -15.54 -19.16 2.65
C GLN A 140 -14.94 -18.47 3.89
N GLY A 141 -13.62 -18.23 3.91
CA GLY A 141 -12.92 -17.57 5.02
C GLY A 141 -12.41 -16.19 4.61
N TRP A 142 -11.22 -16.16 4.02
CA TRP A 142 -10.65 -14.96 3.41
C TRP A 142 -11.46 -14.55 2.20
N LEU A 143 -11.72 -13.25 2.05
CA LEU A 143 -12.38 -12.70 0.88
C LEU A 143 -11.52 -12.95 -0.37
N PHE A 144 -10.21 -12.81 -0.25
CA PHE A 144 -9.25 -13.10 -1.32
C PHE A 144 -8.27 -14.19 -0.87
N PRO A 145 -8.62 -15.48 -0.99
CA PRO A 145 -7.78 -16.58 -0.52
C PRO A 145 -6.54 -16.77 -1.41
N GLY A 146 -5.47 -17.32 -0.83
CA GLY A 146 -4.24 -17.71 -1.52
C GLY A 146 -4.40 -18.99 -2.33
N ARG A 147 -3.29 -19.72 -2.55
CA ARG A 147 -3.34 -21.11 -3.06
C ARG A 147 -3.89 -22.06 -1.98
N ASP A 148 -3.46 -21.85 -0.75
CA ASP A 148 -4.08 -22.43 0.45
C ASP A 148 -5.31 -21.58 0.83
N PRO A 149 -6.53 -22.16 0.85
CA PRO A 149 -7.75 -21.44 1.23
C PRO A 149 -7.73 -20.89 2.66
N ASN A 150 -6.90 -21.44 3.55
CA ASN A 150 -6.77 -21.00 4.94
C ASN A 150 -5.87 -19.77 5.08
N ARG A 151 -5.19 -19.34 4.01
CA ARG A 151 -4.31 -18.16 3.99
C ARG A 151 -4.85 -17.10 3.03
N PRO A 152 -4.67 -15.81 3.35
CA PRO A 152 -4.97 -14.76 2.38
C PRO A 152 -4.00 -14.83 1.21
N ILE A 153 -4.36 -14.17 0.11
CA ILE A 153 -3.42 -13.93 -0.98
C ILE A 153 -2.23 -13.10 -0.49
N ASP A 154 -1.02 -13.42 -0.94
CA ASP A 154 0.15 -12.63 -0.59
C ASP A 154 0.06 -11.23 -1.19
N VAL A 155 0.44 -10.21 -0.42
CA VAL A 155 0.45 -8.81 -0.85
C VAL A 155 1.32 -8.59 -2.10
N GLN A 156 2.38 -9.38 -2.27
CA GLN A 156 3.23 -9.37 -3.46
C GLN A 156 2.47 -9.74 -4.73
N VAL A 157 1.42 -10.57 -4.62
CA VAL A 157 0.57 -10.89 -5.77
C VAL A 157 -0.20 -9.66 -6.23
N LEU A 158 -0.71 -8.82 -5.30
CA LEU A 158 -1.32 -7.55 -5.69
C LEU A 158 -0.29 -6.60 -6.31
N TYR A 159 0.92 -6.50 -5.75
CA TYR A 159 1.97 -5.67 -6.34
C TYR A 159 2.38 -6.14 -7.74
N SER A 160 2.45 -7.46 -7.94
CA SER A 160 2.71 -8.03 -9.27
C SER A 160 1.57 -7.74 -10.23
N ALA A 161 0.32 -7.95 -9.81
CA ALA A 161 -0.86 -7.62 -10.59
C ALA A 161 -0.90 -6.14 -10.99
N CYS A 162 -0.55 -5.22 -10.08
CA CYS A 162 -0.42 -3.80 -10.41
C CYS A 162 0.63 -3.53 -11.49
N ARG A 163 1.81 -4.14 -11.38
CA ARG A 163 2.88 -3.96 -12.38
C ARG A 163 2.47 -4.48 -13.74
N SER A 164 1.88 -5.67 -13.79
CA SER A 164 1.39 -6.28 -15.04
C SER A 164 0.25 -5.47 -15.66
N ALA A 165 -0.73 -5.04 -14.87
CA ALA A 165 -1.84 -4.22 -15.37
C ALA A 165 -1.38 -2.85 -15.86
N ARG A 166 -0.42 -2.21 -15.18
CA ARG A 166 0.18 -0.95 -15.66
C ARG A 166 0.82 -1.10 -17.03
N ALA A 167 1.58 -2.19 -17.22
CA ALA A 167 2.24 -2.48 -18.48
C ALA A 167 1.22 -2.76 -19.59
N ALA A 168 0.18 -3.55 -19.29
CA ALA A 168 -0.88 -3.90 -20.24
C ALA A 168 -1.78 -2.69 -20.61
N ALA A 169 -2.00 -1.77 -19.67
CA ALA A 169 -2.79 -0.55 -19.88
C ALA A 169 -2.00 0.59 -20.54
N GLY A 170 -0.70 0.41 -20.83
CA GLY A 170 0.13 1.45 -21.44
C GLY A 170 0.30 2.72 -20.60
N ILE A 171 0.19 2.61 -19.26
CA ILE A 171 0.24 3.77 -18.37
C ILE A 171 1.70 4.07 -17.99
N ASP A 172 2.20 5.23 -18.42
CA ASP A 172 3.56 5.71 -18.12
C ASP A 172 3.75 6.04 -16.64
N LYS A 173 2.70 6.55 -16.00
CA LYS A 173 2.67 6.87 -14.56
C LYS A 173 2.98 5.64 -13.71
N ARG A 174 3.76 5.82 -12.64
CA ARG A 174 4.01 4.74 -11.68
C ARG A 174 2.74 4.44 -10.86
N VAL A 175 2.04 3.36 -11.24
CA VAL A 175 0.84 2.89 -10.52
C VAL A 175 1.19 1.84 -9.47
N THR A 176 0.74 2.09 -8.24
CA THR A 176 0.81 1.15 -7.11
C THR A 176 -0.54 1.12 -6.40
N VAL A 177 -0.74 0.16 -5.48
CA VAL A 177 -1.93 0.14 -4.62
C VAL A 177 -2.06 1.46 -3.83
N HIS A 178 -0.94 2.08 -3.46
CA HIS A 178 -0.94 3.38 -2.79
C HIS A 178 -1.41 4.51 -3.71
N THR A 179 -0.98 4.49 -4.98
CA THR A 179 -1.43 5.42 -6.03
C THR A 179 -2.95 5.34 -6.21
N LEU A 180 -3.50 4.12 -6.28
CA LEU A 180 -4.95 3.91 -6.38
C LEU A 180 -5.69 4.48 -5.16
N ARG A 181 -5.19 4.20 -3.96
CA ARG A 181 -5.76 4.73 -2.72
C ARG A 181 -5.75 6.26 -2.66
N HIS A 182 -4.70 6.91 -3.16
CA HIS A 182 -4.66 8.38 -3.24
C HIS A 182 -5.63 8.94 -4.27
N SER A 183 -5.78 8.25 -5.41
CA SER A 183 -6.73 8.64 -6.47
C SER A 183 -8.20 8.48 -6.03
N PHE A 184 -8.49 7.74 -4.95
CA PHE A 184 -9.81 7.70 -4.32
C PHE A 184 -10.08 8.93 -3.42
N ALA A 185 -9.04 9.52 -2.85
CA ALA A 185 -9.16 10.66 -1.95
C ALA A 185 -9.13 12.02 -2.67
N THR A 186 -8.94 11.99 -3.99
CA THR A 186 -8.96 13.17 -4.89
C THR A 186 -10.29 13.19 -5.62
#